data_AF-A0A498SSK5-F1
#
_entry.id   AF-A0A498SSK5-F1
#
_cell.length_a   1.000
_cell.length_b   1.000
_cell.length_c   1.000
_cell.angle_alpha   90.00
_cell.angle_beta   90.00
_cell.angle_gamma   90.00
#
_symmetry.space_group_name_H-M   'P 1'
#
loop_
_entity.id
_entity.type
_entity.pdbx_description
1 polymer ?
#
loop_
_entity_poly.entity_id
_entity_poly.type
_entity_poly.pdbx_seq_one_letter_code
_entity_poly.pdbx_strand_id
1 'polypeptide(L)'
;SNFVLTIEFEEPFRGIIYSEKGFPNCIYVNASILTKLSYTIKVPLDGCETTYNSDGNLENAIIVQENPLFVDETDKKYLLTCIPVSPTTLR
;
A
#
# COMPACT_ATOMS: atom_id res chain seq x y z
N SER A 1 12.71 -0.26 7.32
CA SER A 1 12.48 0.63 6.16
C SER A 1 11.08 0.43 5.62
N ASN A 2 10.49 1.44 4.94
CA ASN A 2 9.12 1.36 4.45
C ASN A 2 8.99 2.03 3.07
N PHE A 3 8.03 1.62 2.27
CA PHE A 3 7.40 2.54 1.32
C PHE A 3 6.65 3.61 2.11
N VAL A 4 6.79 4.86 1.71
CA VAL A 4 6.02 5.98 2.27
C VAL A 4 5.32 6.66 1.12
N LEU A 5 3.99 6.66 1.16
CA LEU A 5 3.18 7.33 0.16
C LEU A 5 2.05 8.10 0.84
N THR A 6 1.71 9.23 0.22
CA THR A 6 0.57 10.05 0.61
C THR A 6 -0.48 9.93 -0.49
N ILE A 7 -1.71 9.61 -0.10
CA ILE A 7 -2.86 9.51 -0.98
C ILE A 7 -3.78 10.67 -0.63
N GLU A 8 -4.15 11.46 -1.63
CA GLU A 8 -5.04 12.61 -1.52
C GLU A 8 -6.35 12.33 -2.25
N PHE A 9 -7.44 12.80 -1.67
CA PHE A 9 -8.80 12.59 -2.16
C PHE A 9 -9.49 13.94 -2.35
N GLU A 10 -10.38 14.02 -3.35
CA GLU A 10 -11.19 15.21 -3.62
C GLU A 10 -12.28 15.41 -2.55
N GLU A 11 -12.78 14.30 -1.99
CA GLU A 11 -13.77 14.26 -0.91
C GLU A 11 -13.28 13.43 0.29
N PRO A 12 -13.86 13.61 1.50
CA PRO A 12 -13.42 12.85 2.68
C PRO A 12 -13.56 11.35 2.48
N PHE A 13 -12.42 10.65 2.44
CA PHE A 13 -12.37 9.21 2.25
C PHE A 13 -12.96 8.47 3.47
N ARG A 14 -13.76 7.43 3.20
CA ARG A 14 -14.50 6.65 4.22
C ARG A 14 -14.22 5.15 4.18
N GLY A 15 -13.30 4.75 3.32
CA GLY A 15 -13.00 3.37 3.02
C GLY A 15 -11.86 2.78 3.83
N ILE A 16 -11.22 1.77 3.24
CA ILE A 16 -10.10 1.02 3.83
C ILE A 16 -8.94 1.02 2.85
N ILE A 17 -7.71 1.16 3.36
CA ILE A 17 -6.49 0.98 2.57
C ILE A 17 -5.70 -0.17 3.17
N TYR A 18 -5.41 -1.21 2.38
CA TYR A 18 -4.81 -2.45 2.86
C TYR A 18 -3.91 -3.12 1.82
N SER A 19 -3.09 -4.09 2.24
CA SER A 19 -2.27 -4.88 1.32
C SER A 19 -3.14 -5.84 0.51
N GLU A 20 -2.95 -5.90 -0.81
CA GLU A 20 -3.70 -6.84 -1.67
C GLU A 20 -3.55 -8.29 -1.20
N LYS A 21 -2.32 -8.66 -0.85
CA LYS A 21 -1.97 -10.02 -0.42
C LYS A 21 -1.78 -10.08 1.10
N GLY A 22 -1.82 -11.31 1.61
CA GLY A 22 -1.62 -11.65 3.02
C GLY A 22 -2.94 -12.00 3.70
N PHE A 23 -2.94 -13.06 4.51
CA PHE A 23 -4.11 -13.43 5.31
C PHE A 23 -3.75 -13.50 6.80
N PRO A 24 -4.30 -12.61 7.65
CA PRO A 24 -5.14 -11.46 7.30
C PRO A 24 -4.36 -10.38 6.54
N ASN A 25 -5.04 -9.57 5.72
CA ASN A 25 -4.43 -8.44 5.04
C ASN A 25 -3.90 -7.41 6.05
N CYS A 26 -2.79 -6.74 5.72
CA CYS A 26 -2.32 -5.59 6.51
C CYS A 26 -3.21 -4.37 6.22
N ILE A 27 -3.92 -3.87 7.24
CA ILE A 27 -4.72 -2.65 7.14
C ILE A 27 -3.87 -1.44 7.53
N TYR A 28 -3.75 -0.47 6.63
CA TYR A 28 -3.00 0.77 6.84
C TYR A 28 -3.89 1.93 7.24
N VAL A 29 -5.11 1.98 6.67
CA VAL A 29 -6.13 2.98 6.99
C VAL A 29 -7.46 2.30 7.13
N ASN A 30 -8.19 2.64 8.18
CA ASN A 30 -9.61 2.38 8.31
C ASN A 30 -10.31 3.72 8.58
N ALA A 31 -10.87 4.32 7.53
CA ALA A 31 -11.45 5.65 7.57
C ALA A 31 -12.92 5.66 8.03
N SER A 32 -13.48 4.50 8.43
CA SER A 32 -14.83 4.42 9.00
C SER A 32 -14.96 5.17 10.34
N ILE A 33 -13.85 5.39 11.05
CA ILE A 33 -13.81 6.05 12.36
C ILE A 33 -13.49 7.54 12.23
N LEU A 34 -12.54 7.89 11.35
CA LEU A 34 -12.10 9.27 11.14
C LEU A 34 -11.76 9.49 9.66
N THR A 35 -12.59 10.27 8.99
CA THR A 35 -12.46 10.63 7.59
C THR A 35 -11.53 11.83 7.39
N LYS A 36 -10.65 11.78 6.39
CA LYS A 36 -9.74 12.86 6.02
C LYS A 36 -9.66 12.95 4.48
N LEU A 37 -9.15 14.07 3.99
CA LEU A 37 -8.84 14.26 2.57
C LEU A 37 -7.46 13.69 2.19
N SER A 38 -6.63 13.33 3.16
CA SER A 38 -5.28 12.84 2.89
C SER A 38 -4.82 11.86 3.97
N TYR A 39 -4.13 10.79 3.54
CA TYR A 39 -3.52 9.79 4.40
C TYR A 39 -2.10 9.48 3.92
N THR A 40 -1.14 9.56 4.84
CA THR A 40 0.21 9.03 4.64
C THR A 40 0.29 7.64 5.25
N ILE A 41 0.57 6.63 4.42
CA ILE A 41 0.72 5.25 4.86
C ILE A 41 2.18 4.80 4.78
N LYS A 42 2.53 3.83 5.65
CA LYS A 42 3.86 3.22 5.70
C LYS A 42 3.70 1.72 5.48
N VAL A 43 4.17 1.24 4.33
CA VAL A 43 4.16 -0.19 3.99
C VAL A 43 5.55 -0.76 4.30
N PRO A 44 5.68 -1.76 5.20
CA PRO A 44 6.98 -2.34 5.53
C PRO A 44 7.68 -2.94 4.31
N LEU A 45 8.98 -2.66 4.15
CA LEU A 45 9.79 -3.33 3.12
C LEU A 45 10.03 -4.82 3.44
N ASP A 46 9.88 -5.20 4.70
CA ASP A 46 10.06 -6.55 5.24
C ASP A 46 8.81 -6.92 6.04
N GLY A 47 7.78 -7.39 5.33
CA GLY A 47 6.47 -7.71 5.89
C GLY A 47 5.32 -7.26 5.02
N CYS A 48 4.09 -7.59 5.43
CA CYS A 48 2.86 -7.30 4.69
C CYS A 48 2.88 -7.77 3.23
N GLU A 49 3.53 -8.91 2.97
CA GLU A 49 3.72 -9.48 1.64
C GLU A 49 4.56 -8.62 0.67
N THR A 50 5.40 -7.73 1.19
CA THR A 50 6.46 -7.14 0.37
C THR A 50 7.45 -8.23 -0.03
N THR A 51 7.71 -8.36 -1.32
CA THR A 51 8.58 -9.41 -1.88
C THR A 51 9.51 -8.85 -2.93
N TYR A 52 10.58 -9.57 -3.27
CA TYR A 52 11.43 -9.22 -4.40
C TYR A 52 10.81 -9.75 -5.71
N ASN A 53 10.77 -8.90 -6.73
CA ASN A 53 10.42 -9.30 -8.09
C ASN A 53 11.63 -9.92 -8.82
N SER A 54 11.45 -10.35 -10.08
CA SER A 54 12.50 -10.98 -10.88
C SER A 54 13.71 -10.08 -11.16
N ASP A 55 13.53 -8.75 -11.09
CA ASP A 55 14.56 -7.75 -11.35
C ASP A 55 15.32 -7.35 -10.08
N GLY A 56 14.99 -7.96 -8.93
CA GLY A 56 15.60 -7.65 -7.65
C GLY A 56 15.03 -6.38 -6.98
N ASN A 57 13.89 -5.87 -7.46
CA ASN A 57 13.19 -4.76 -6.81
C ASN A 57 12.22 -5.28 -5.75
N LEU A 58 12.04 -4.50 -4.68
CA LEU A 58 11.00 -4.78 -3.69
C LEU A 58 9.65 -4.31 -4.22
N GLU A 59 8.63 -5.16 -4.14
CA GLU A 59 7.27 -4.89 -4.59
C GLU A 59 6.23 -5.20 -3.51
N ASN A 60 5.23 -4.35 -3.45
CA ASN A 60 4.00 -4.58 -2.69
C ASN A 60 2.82 -3.99 -3.45
N ALA A 61 1.61 -4.55 -3.30
CA ALA A 61 0.41 -3.96 -3.87
C ALA A 61 -0.56 -3.58 -2.76
N ILE A 62 -1.11 -2.37 -2.86
CA ILE A 62 -2.17 -1.91 -1.97
C ILE A 62 -3.49 -1.77 -2.72
N ILE A 63 -4.58 -1.98 -2.00
CA ILE A 63 -5.94 -1.70 -2.44
C ILE A 63 -6.46 -0.49 -1.67
N VAL A 64 -7.02 0.47 -2.41
CA VAL A 64 -7.82 1.57 -1.88
C VAL A 64 -9.27 1.23 -2.18
N GLN A 65 -9.96 0.76 -1.15
CA GLN A 65 -11.35 0.35 -1.23
C GLN A 65 -12.24 1.48 -0.70
N GLU A 66 -13.11 2.05 -1.53
CA GLU A 66 -13.92 3.22 -1.15
C GLU A 66 -15.05 2.86 -0.18
N ASN A 67 -15.72 1.73 -0.41
CA ASN A 67 -16.76 1.22 0.47
C ASN A 67 -16.20 0.14 1.41
N PRO A 68 -16.18 0.33 2.74
CA PRO A 68 -15.57 -0.64 3.66
C PRO A 68 -16.28 -2.01 3.73
N LEU A 69 -17.50 -2.14 3.19
CA LEU A 69 -18.32 -3.36 3.32
C LEU A 69 -18.16 -4.34 2.17
N PHE A 70 -17.80 -3.87 0.97
CA PHE A 70 -17.67 -4.69 -0.21
C PHE A 70 -16.67 -4.09 -1.19
N VAL A 71 -16.04 -4.96 -1.97
CA VAL A 71 -15.15 -4.55 -3.06
C VAL A 71 -15.99 -4.27 -4.30
N ASP A 72 -15.71 -3.17 -4.98
CA ASP A 72 -16.37 -2.80 -6.22
C ASP A 72 -15.38 -2.47 -7.34
N GLU A 73 -15.89 -2.16 -8.53
CA GLU A 73 -15.07 -1.87 -9.72
C GLU A 73 -14.38 -0.50 -9.68
N THR A 74 -14.78 0.37 -8.76
CA THR A 74 -14.20 1.71 -8.57
C THR A 74 -12.99 1.69 -7.63
N ASP A 75 -12.84 0.61 -6.86
CA ASP A 75 -11.68 0.38 -6.00
C ASP A 75 -10.37 0.32 -6.82
N LYS A 76 -9.33 0.93 -6.26
CA LYS A 76 -8.06 1.12 -6.98
C LYS A 76 -6.97 0.24 -6.40
N LYS A 77 -6.20 -0.40 -7.28
CA LYS A 77 -4.98 -1.12 -6.95
C LYS A 77 -3.76 -0.32 -7.35
N TYR A 78 -2.82 -0.15 -6.42
CA TYR A 78 -1.53 0.49 -6.69
C TYR A 78 -0.39 -0.50 -6.44
N LEU A 79 0.45 -0.70 -7.45
CA LEU A 79 1.71 -1.43 -7.31
C LEU A 79 2.79 -0.46 -6.85
N LEU A 80 3.41 -0.77 -5.72
CA LEU A 80 4.54 -0.05 -5.16
C LEU A 80 5.81 -0.81 -5.51
N THR A 81 6.78 -0.13 -6.12
CA THR A 81 8.09 -0.70 -6.46
C THR A 81 9.20 0.16 -5.85
N CYS A 82 10.08 -0.45 -5.08
CA CYS A 82 11.25 0.18 -4.50
C CYS A 82 12.49 -0.45 -5.13
N ILE A 83 13.26 0.38 -5.83
CA ILE A 83 14.51 -0.03 -6.48
C ILE A 83 15.62 0.15 -5.45
N PRO A 84 16.19 -0.94 -4.90
CA PRO A 84 17.31 -0.82 -3.99
C PRO A 84 18.51 -0.25 -4.76
N VAL A 85 19.04 0.88 -4.29
CA VAL A 85 20.38 1.31 -4.68
C VAL A 85 21.35 0.24 -4.17
N SER A 86 21.70 -0.71 -5.03
CA SER A 86 22.81 -1.59 -4.73
C SER A 86 24.04 -0.71 -4.49
N PRO A 87 24.81 -0.88 -3.40
CA PRO A 87 26.22 -0.58 -3.52
C PRO A 87 26.72 -1.55 -4.59
N THR A 88 27.28 -1.03 -5.68
CA THR A 88 28.04 -1.81 -6.65
C THR A 88 28.84 -2.84 -5.88
N THR A 89 28.52 -4.12 -6.04
CA THR A 89 29.25 -5.18 -5.36
C THR A 89 30.67 -5.13 -5.88
N LEU A 90 31.61 -4.69 -5.03
CA LEU A 90 33.02 -5.04 -5.19
C LEU A 90 33.08 -6.58 -5.19
N ARG A 91 33.29 -7.15 -6.37
CA ARG A 91 33.84 -8.49 -6.55
C ARG A 91 35.07 -8.37 -7.43
#